data_AF-A0A096HQD5-F1
#
_entry.id   AF-A0A096HQD5-F1
#
_cell.length_a   1.000
_cell.length_b   1.000
_cell.length_c   1.000
_cell.angle_alpha   90.00
_cell.angle_beta   90.00
_cell.angle_gamma   90.00
#
_symmetry.space_group_name_H-M   'P 1'
#
loop_
_entity.id
_entity.type
_entity.pdbx_description
1 polymer ?
#
loop_
_entity_poly.entity_id
_entity_poly.type
_entity_poly.pdbx_seq_one_letter_code
_entity_poly.pdbx_strand_id
1 'polypeptide(L)'
;MRNAIRSFQIPAPLQTLYDAAAAIGPQFGLSPEAVLGDCGLRLEIPPIPSYIDWCTPRNVMTFATTGCDSVHYSYLVDERLPDSVSPIVMTLPCVNELSWVIAENFQEFFDYGYYVGWRELEQLYYEDEKGEACFHEASQSLNNLGMQQLPLLHKALNMQAVLPTLQRFGDLQKKYQALLNIPPMPPEHA
;
A
#
# COMPACT_ATOMS: atom_id res chain seq x y z
N MET A 1 12.84 -33.40 1.67
CA MET A 1 13.23 -32.31 0.75
C MET A 1 13.26 -31.04 1.57
N ARG A 2 14.43 -30.42 1.73
CA ARG A 2 14.59 -29.21 2.53
C ARG A 2 14.05 -28.05 1.69
N ASN A 3 12.92 -27.46 2.09
CA ASN A 3 12.44 -26.21 1.52
C ASN A 3 13.54 -25.17 1.73
N ALA A 4 14.13 -24.70 0.63
CA ALA A 4 15.00 -23.54 0.67
C ALA A 4 14.12 -22.36 1.07
N ILE A 5 14.21 -21.95 2.34
CA ILE A 5 13.71 -20.66 2.77
C ILE A 5 14.58 -19.66 2.01
N ARG A 6 14.09 -19.15 0.88
CA ARG A 6 14.67 -17.93 0.32
C ARG A 6 14.52 -16.88 1.42
N SER A 7 15.62 -16.33 1.89
CA SER A 7 15.59 -15.07 2.63
C SER A 7 14.91 -14.05 1.73
N PHE A 8 13.67 -13.68 2.03
CA PHE A 8 12.98 -12.63 1.30
C PHE A 8 13.74 -11.34 1.55
N GLN A 9 14.46 -10.88 0.54
CA GLN A 9 15.15 -9.61 0.59
C GLN A 9 14.10 -8.50 0.47
N ILE A 10 14.08 -7.58 1.43
CA ILE A 10 13.20 -6.41 1.39
C ILE A 10 13.54 -5.60 0.13
N PRO A 11 12.56 -5.27 -0.74
CA PRO A 11 12.79 -4.44 -1.92
C PRO A 11 13.43 -3.11 -1.52
N ALA A 12 14.41 -2.63 -2.29
CA ALA A 12 15.12 -1.39 -1.97
C ALA A 12 14.19 -0.18 -1.74
N PRO A 13 13.13 0.05 -2.54
CA PRO A 13 12.19 1.15 -2.27
C PRO A 13 11.45 1.00 -0.93
N LEU A 14 11.13 -0.23 -0.52
CA LEU A 14 10.50 -0.49 0.78
C LEU A 14 11.48 -0.26 1.93
N GLN A 15 12.75 -0.61 1.75
CA GLN A 15 13.80 -0.25 2.71
C GLN A 15 13.92 1.26 2.86
N THR A 16 13.85 2.03 1.76
CA THR A 16 13.84 3.50 1.81
C THR A 16 12.67 4.05 2.64
N LEU A 17 11.47 3.45 2.51
CA LEU A 17 10.31 3.82 3.34
C LEU A 17 10.57 3.56 4.84
N TYR A 18 11.14 2.40 5.17
CA TYR A 18 11.47 2.06 6.56
C TYR A 18 12.55 2.97 7.14
N ASP A 19 13.58 3.29 6.36
CA ASP A 19 14.65 4.21 6.77
C ASP A 19 14.10 5.63 6.98
N ALA A 20 13.18 6.08 6.11
CA ALA A 20 12.48 7.35 6.27
C ALA A 20 11.65 7.38 7.56
N ALA A 21 10.87 6.33 7.82
CA ALA A 21 10.09 6.21 9.05
C ALA A 21 10.99 6.23 10.30
N ALA A 22 12.11 5.51 10.28
CA ALA A 22 13.08 5.49 11.37
C ALA A 22 13.75 6.87 11.61
N ALA A 23 13.98 7.64 10.56
CA ALA A 23 14.54 9.00 10.67
C ALA A 23 13.51 10.04 11.14
N ILE A 24 12.23 9.88 10.77
CA ILE A 24 11.15 10.80 11.12
C ILE A 24 10.62 10.54 12.52
N GLY A 25 10.46 9.27 12.92
CA GLY A 25 9.87 8.83 14.20
C GLY A 25 10.34 9.60 15.44
N PRO A 26 11.67 9.74 15.68
CA PRO A 26 12.19 10.44 16.85
C PRO A 26 11.76 11.90 16.97
N GLN A 27 11.44 12.58 15.86
CA GLN A 27 10.99 13.97 15.87
C GLN A 27 9.59 14.12 16.49
N PHE A 28 8.82 13.04 16.50
CA PHE A 28 7.44 12.99 17.00
C PHE A 28 7.27 12.06 18.21
N GLY A 29 8.36 11.42 18.68
CA GLY A 29 8.29 10.42 19.76
C GLY A 29 7.52 9.15 19.36
N LEU A 30 7.49 8.82 18.07
CA LEU A 30 6.78 7.66 17.51
C LEU A 30 7.76 6.60 17.02
N SER A 31 7.34 5.34 17.03
CA SER A 31 8.10 4.24 16.44
C SER A 31 8.01 4.27 14.90
N PRO A 32 8.95 3.61 14.18
CA PRO A 32 8.88 3.51 12.72
C PRO A 32 7.56 2.92 12.20
N GLU A 33 6.97 1.96 12.93
CA GLU A 33 5.71 1.30 12.56
C GLU A 33 4.51 2.27 12.63
N ALA A 34 4.55 3.23 13.55
CA ALA A 34 3.42 4.09 13.86
C ALA A 34 3.53 5.51 13.27
N VAL A 35 4.74 5.98 12.97
CA VAL A 35 4.98 7.40 12.62
C VAL A 35 4.23 7.86 11.37
N LEU A 36 3.94 6.96 10.42
CA LEU A 36 3.23 7.32 9.18
C LEU A 36 1.71 7.11 9.26
N GLY A 37 1.20 6.74 10.45
CA GLY A 37 -0.21 6.39 10.64
C GLY A 37 -1.17 7.55 10.33
N ASP A 38 -0.74 8.78 10.60
CA ASP A 38 -1.50 10.00 10.28
C ASP A 38 -1.41 10.39 8.80
N CYS A 39 -0.48 9.80 8.04
CA CYS A 39 -0.46 9.81 6.58
C CYS A 39 -1.18 8.59 5.98
N GLY A 40 -1.81 7.74 6.80
CA GLY A 40 -2.56 6.57 6.35
C GLY A 40 -1.74 5.29 6.17
N LEU A 41 -0.52 5.22 6.71
CA LEU A 41 0.30 4.00 6.69
C LEU A 41 0.75 3.60 8.10
N ARG A 42 0.29 2.45 8.59
CA ARG A 42 0.89 1.74 9.73
C ARG A 42 1.77 0.64 9.16
N LEU A 43 3.08 0.71 9.38
CA LEU A 43 4.03 -0.16 8.69
C LEU A 43 4.16 -1.52 9.38
N GLU A 44 4.19 -2.56 8.57
CA GLU A 44 4.57 -3.91 8.98
C GLU A 44 6.07 -4.09 8.71
N ILE A 45 6.87 -4.13 9.77
CA ILE A 45 8.34 -4.23 9.70
C ILE A 45 8.78 -5.45 10.52
N PRO A 46 9.24 -6.57 9.90
CA PRO A 46 9.29 -6.83 8.46
C PRO A 46 7.91 -7.05 7.83
N PRO A 47 7.78 -7.04 6.49
CA PRO A 47 6.51 -7.30 5.83
C PRO A 47 6.02 -8.75 6.10
N ILE A 48 4.70 -8.91 6.18
CA ILE A 48 4.02 -10.14 6.59
C ILE A 48 3.45 -10.86 5.35
N PRO A 49 3.76 -12.16 5.13
CA PRO A 49 3.13 -12.93 4.06
C PRO A 49 1.67 -13.21 4.36
N SER A 50 0.78 -13.07 3.38
CA SER A 50 -0.64 -13.48 3.49
C SER A 50 -1.32 -12.97 4.78
N TYR A 51 -1.31 -11.64 4.99
CA TYR A 51 -1.72 -10.99 6.24
C TYR A 51 -3.07 -11.46 6.81
N ILE A 52 -4.07 -11.68 5.93
CA ILE A 52 -5.36 -12.26 6.29
C ILE A 52 -5.63 -13.48 5.40
N ASP A 53 -5.70 -14.66 6.02
CA ASP A 53 -5.72 -15.97 5.34
C ASP A 53 -6.84 -16.14 4.29
N TRP A 54 -7.96 -15.45 4.45
CA TRP A 54 -9.14 -15.61 3.61
C TRP A 54 -9.31 -14.57 2.51
N CYS A 55 -8.54 -13.47 2.52
CA CYS A 55 -8.67 -12.40 1.51
C CYS A 55 -7.36 -11.85 0.96
N THR A 56 -6.25 -11.95 1.69
CA THR A 56 -4.95 -11.51 1.16
C THR A 56 -4.43 -12.53 0.14
N PRO A 57 -3.96 -12.12 -1.05
CA PRO A 57 -3.35 -13.03 -2.00
C PRO A 57 -2.15 -13.78 -1.36
N ARG A 58 -2.03 -15.08 -1.62
CA ARG A 58 -1.01 -15.92 -0.96
C ARG A 58 0.41 -15.67 -1.41
N ASN A 59 0.57 -14.99 -2.55
CA ASN A 59 1.86 -14.62 -3.14
C ASN A 59 2.15 -13.12 -3.02
N VAL A 60 1.61 -12.45 -2.01
CA VAL A 60 1.99 -11.06 -1.68
C VAL A 60 2.64 -10.97 -0.31
N MET A 61 3.37 -9.89 -0.09
CA MET A 61 3.98 -9.51 1.18
C MET A 61 3.40 -8.17 1.62
N THR A 62 2.62 -8.17 2.70
CA THR A 62 1.96 -6.99 3.27
C THR A 62 2.97 -6.13 4.02
N PHE A 63 3.06 -4.86 3.67
CA PHE A 63 4.06 -3.94 4.25
C PHE A 63 3.43 -2.76 5.01
N ALA A 64 2.14 -2.52 4.83
CA ALA A 64 1.42 -1.49 5.57
C ALA A 64 -0.08 -1.76 5.66
N THR A 65 -0.72 -1.20 6.68
CA THR A 65 -2.19 -1.14 6.84
C THR A 65 -2.66 0.30 6.95
N THR A 66 -3.92 0.58 6.64
CA THR A 66 -4.51 1.92 6.89
C THR A 66 -4.87 2.14 8.37
N GLY A 67 -4.93 1.04 9.13
CA GLY A 67 -5.43 0.99 10.50
C GLY A 67 -6.96 1.05 10.64
N CYS A 68 -7.69 1.00 9.52
CA CYS A 68 -9.16 0.97 9.48
C CYS A 68 -9.60 -0.25 8.67
N ASP A 69 -10.65 -0.94 9.14
CA ASP A 69 -11.32 -2.04 8.40
C ASP A 69 -10.40 -3.13 7.85
N SER A 70 -9.22 -3.27 8.46
CA SER A 70 -8.14 -4.17 8.05
C SER A 70 -7.67 -3.99 6.60
N VAL A 71 -7.90 -2.82 5.99
CA VAL A 71 -7.38 -2.49 4.65
C VAL A 71 -5.85 -2.44 4.71
N HIS A 72 -5.20 -3.07 3.73
CA HIS A 72 -3.75 -3.20 3.73
C HIS A 72 -3.14 -3.22 2.34
N TYR A 73 -1.86 -2.84 2.29
CA TYR A 73 -1.04 -2.75 1.09
C TYR A 73 0.05 -3.80 1.10
N SER A 74 0.18 -4.49 -0.02
CA SER A 74 1.14 -5.57 -0.21
C SER A 74 1.84 -5.43 -1.54
N TYR A 75 3.03 -6.01 -1.71
CA TYR A 75 3.66 -6.16 -3.02
C TYR A 75 3.58 -7.61 -3.48
N LEU A 76 3.31 -7.81 -4.77
CA LEU A 76 3.27 -9.11 -5.42
C LEU A 76 4.67 -9.70 -5.56
N VAL A 77 4.85 -10.93 -5.10
CA VAL A 77 6.08 -11.70 -5.25
C VAL A 77 5.87 -12.78 -6.30
N ASP A 78 6.43 -12.55 -7.49
CA ASP A 78 6.33 -13.48 -8.61
C ASP A 78 7.61 -13.43 -9.45
N GLU A 79 8.24 -14.59 -9.67
CA GLU A 79 9.51 -14.70 -10.42
C GLU A 79 9.38 -14.36 -11.90
N ARG A 80 8.15 -14.30 -12.43
CA ARG A 80 7.88 -13.93 -13.82
C ARG A 80 7.94 -12.43 -14.05
N LEU A 81 7.95 -11.62 -12.99
CA LEU A 81 8.01 -10.17 -13.09
C LEU A 81 9.45 -9.69 -13.29
N PRO A 82 9.68 -8.67 -14.13
CA PRO A 82 10.96 -7.98 -14.19
C PRO A 82 11.32 -7.34 -12.83
N ASP A 83 12.60 -7.23 -12.50
CA ASP A 83 13.07 -6.65 -11.23
C ASP A 83 12.58 -5.21 -10.98
N SER A 84 12.28 -4.46 -12.04
CA SER A 84 11.76 -3.08 -11.96
C SER A 84 10.25 -3.00 -11.71
N VAL A 85 9.55 -4.14 -11.69
CA VAL A 85 8.09 -4.24 -11.57
C VAL A 85 7.77 -4.93 -10.25
N SER A 86 7.03 -4.23 -9.39
CA SER A 86 6.63 -4.74 -8.07
C SER A 86 5.20 -4.29 -7.80
N PRO A 87 4.21 -4.96 -8.39
CA PRO A 87 2.82 -4.53 -8.34
C PRO A 87 2.35 -4.42 -6.89
N ILE A 88 1.77 -3.27 -6.56
CA ILE A 88 1.22 -2.99 -5.24
C ILE A 88 -0.26 -3.33 -5.25
N VAL A 89 -0.65 -4.19 -4.32
CA VAL A 89 -2.00 -4.70 -4.14
C VAL A 89 -2.61 -4.05 -2.91
N MET A 90 -3.76 -3.42 -3.08
CA MET A 90 -4.63 -3.00 -1.98
C MET A 90 -5.66 -4.10 -1.74
N THR A 91 -5.71 -4.64 -0.54
CA THR A 91 -6.70 -5.64 -0.13
C THR A 91 -7.73 -4.98 0.80
N LEU A 92 -9.02 -5.15 0.49
CA LEU A 92 -10.14 -4.59 1.22
C LEU A 92 -11.00 -5.74 1.78
N PRO A 93 -10.84 -6.13 3.05
CA PRO A 93 -11.62 -7.24 3.61
C PRO A 93 -13.14 -6.98 3.67
N CYS A 94 -13.56 -5.73 3.79
CA CYS A 94 -14.97 -5.38 3.98
C CYS A 94 -15.83 -5.37 2.70
N VAL A 95 -15.30 -5.82 1.54
CA VAL A 95 -15.99 -5.71 0.24
C VAL A 95 -15.87 -7.01 -0.57
N ASN A 96 -16.78 -7.22 -1.54
CA ASN A 96 -16.84 -8.47 -2.32
C ASN A 96 -15.64 -8.66 -3.28
N GLU A 97 -15.02 -7.58 -3.78
CA GLU A 97 -13.78 -7.64 -4.55
C GLU A 97 -12.57 -7.37 -3.66
N LEU A 98 -11.97 -8.45 -3.18
CA LEU A 98 -11.06 -8.36 -2.04
C LEU A 98 -9.71 -7.72 -2.34
N SER A 99 -9.24 -7.65 -3.59
CA SER A 99 -7.88 -7.18 -3.89
C SER A 99 -7.74 -6.52 -5.27
N TRP A 100 -7.18 -5.32 -5.27
CA TRP A 100 -6.95 -4.50 -6.46
C TRP A 100 -5.46 -4.19 -6.62
N VAL A 101 -4.95 -4.31 -7.85
CA VAL A 101 -3.60 -3.85 -8.18
C VAL A 101 -3.65 -2.35 -8.47
N ILE A 102 -3.12 -1.57 -7.53
CA ILE A 102 -3.24 -0.11 -7.55
C ILE A 102 -2.00 0.59 -8.12
N ALA A 103 -0.81 -0.01 -8.04
CA ALA A 103 0.41 0.56 -8.62
C ALA A 103 1.28 -0.54 -9.26
N GLU A 104 2.07 -0.19 -10.27
CA GLU A 104 3.01 -1.10 -10.94
C GLU A 104 4.31 -1.31 -10.15
N ASN A 105 4.65 -0.32 -9.32
CA ASN A 105 5.86 -0.31 -8.49
C ASN A 105 5.68 0.60 -7.26
N PHE A 106 6.66 0.57 -6.36
CA PHE A 106 6.64 1.37 -5.14
C PHE A 106 6.67 2.88 -5.37
N GLN A 107 7.37 3.37 -6.41
CA GLN A 107 7.43 4.81 -6.65
C GLN A 107 6.06 5.35 -7.06
N GLU A 108 5.36 4.67 -7.97
CA GLU A 108 3.99 5.02 -8.35
C GLU A 108 3.06 5.01 -7.13
N PHE A 109 3.19 4.00 -6.25
CA PHE A 109 2.45 3.97 -4.98
C PHE A 109 2.80 5.13 -4.04
N PHE A 110 4.08 5.50 -3.91
CA PHE A 110 4.49 6.63 -3.07
C PHE A 110 3.93 7.94 -3.62
N ASP A 111 3.97 8.13 -4.93
CA ASP A 111 3.50 9.34 -5.60
C ASP A 111 2.00 9.57 -5.40
N TYR A 112 1.17 8.51 -5.31
CA TYR A 112 -0.26 8.66 -5.01
C TYR A 112 -0.54 9.26 -3.63
N GLY A 113 0.39 9.10 -2.68
CA GLY A 113 0.26 9.69 -1.35
C GLY A 113 0.51 11.20 -1.31
N TYR A 114 0.93 11.82 -2.42
CA TYR A 114 1.52 13.17 -2.43
C TYR A 114 0.65 14.22 -1.74
N TYR A 115 -0.65 14.28 -2.05
CA TYR A 115 -1.52 15.32 -1.50
C TYR A 115 -2.27 14.91 -0.24
N VAL A 116 -2.58 13.62 -0.10
CA VAL A 116 -3.59 13.15 0.86
C VAL A 116 -3.12 12.00 1.75
N GLY A 117 -1.89 11.55 1.58
CA GLY A 117 -1.44 10.28 2.14
C GLY A 117 -2.11 9.10 1.45
N TRP A 118 -2.08 7.92 2.08
CA TRP A 118 -2.49 6.67 1.42
C TRP A 118 -3.88 6.19 1.80
N ARG A 119 -4.45 6.63 2.93
CA ARG A 119 -5.79 6.17 3.37
C ARG A 119 -6.87 6.43 2.31
N GLU A 120 -6.83 7.59 1.65
CA GLU A 120 -7.84 7.97 0.66
C GLU A 120 -7.86 7.06 -0.59
N LEU A 121 -6.84 6.20 -0.80
CA LEU A 121 -6.84 5.24 -1.91
C LEU A 121 -8.03 4.27 -1.84
N GLU A 122 -8.51 3.93 -0.64
CA GLU A 122 -9.68 3.07 -0.48
C GLU A 122 -10.98 3.76 -0.95
N GLN A 123 -11.03 5.11 -0.94
CA GLN A 123 -12.20 5.87 -1.39
C GLN A 123 -12.44 5.76 -2.90
N LEU A 124 -11.39 5.47 -3.68
CA LEU A 124 -11.55 5.19 -5.11
C LEU A 124 -12.39 3.93 -5.35
N TYR A 125 -12.33 2.95 -4.44
CA TYR A 125 -13.17 1.76 -4.54
C TYR A 125 -14.63 2.03 -4.16
N TYR A 126 -14.86 2.85 -3.13
CA TYR A 126 -16.22 3.10 -2.63
C TYR A 126 -17.06 4.00 -3.54
N GLU A 127 -16.48 4.61 -4.58
CA GLU A 127 -17.16 5.52 -5.52
C GLU A 127 -17.95 6.65 -4.82
N ASP A 128 -17.56 7.05 -3.60
CA ASP A 128 -18.24 8.15 -2.91
C ASP A 128 -18.02 9.48 -3.68
N GLU A 129 -18.88 10.49 -3.45
CA GLU A 129 -19.02 11.73 -4.25
C GLU A 129 -17.70 12.49 -4.59
N LYS A 130 -16.59 12.16 -3.93
CA LYS A 130 -15.28 12.76 -4.14
C LYS A 130 -14.36 11.99 -5.11
N GLY A 131 -14.49 10.67 -5.27
CA GLY A 131 -13.71 9.86 -6.22
C GLY A 131 -12.23 10.27 -6.36
N GLU A 132 -11.78 10.50 -7.61
CA GLU A 132 -10.42 10.99 -7.92
C GLU A 132 -10.17 12.43 -7.44
N ALA A 133 -11.23 13.23 -7.22
CA ALA A 133 -11.13 14.66 -6.90
C ALA A 133 -10.37 14.93 -5.59
N CYS A 134 -10.40 14.00 -4.63
CA CYS A 134 -9.66 14.17 -3.38
C CYS A 134 -8.14 14.22 -3.58
N PHE A 135 -7.60 13.68 -4.68
CA PHE A 135 -6.16 13.66 -4.96
C PHE A 135 -5.66 14.92 -5.66
N HIS A 136 -6.52 15.87 -6.05
CA HIS A 136 -6.11 17.05 -6.80
C HIS A 136 -5.47 18.15 -5.94
N GLU A 137 -5.73 18.14 -4.63
CA GLU A 137 -5.24 19.15 -3.70
C GLU A 137 -4.95 18.55 -2.34
N ALA A 138 -4.16 19.28 -1.53
CA ALA A 138 -3.80 18.83 -0.19
C ALA A 138 -5.06 18.53 0.65
N SER A 139 -5.10 17.35 1.26
CA SER A 139 -6.29 16.93 1.99
C SER A 139 -6.54 17.79 3.22
N GLN A 140 -7.78 18.25 3.38
CA GLN A 140 -8.27 18.83 4.64
C GLN A 140 -8.53 17.77 5.72
N SER A 141 -8.54 16.47 5.37
CA SER A 141 -8.70 15.35 6.31
C SER A 141 -7.42 14.99 7.06
N LEU A 142 -6.25 15.45 6.59
CA LEU A 142 -4.99 15.25 7.31
C LEU A 142 -5.01 16.06 8.61
N ASN A 143 -4.72 15.38 9.72
CA ASN A 143 -4.56 16.06 11.00
C ASN A 143 -3.22 16.82 11.05
N ASN A 144 -3.00 17.57 12.15
CA ASN A 144 -1.80 18.38 12.33
C ASN A 144 -0.48 17.61 12.23
N LEU A 145 -0.46 16.33 12.64
CA LEU A 145 0.73 15.49 12.55
C LEU A 145 0.97 15.05 11.10
N GLY A 146 -0.07 14.57 10.39
CA GLY A 146 0.02 14.21 8.99
C GLY A 146 0.50 15.38 8.10
N MET A 147 0.01 16.59 8.35
CA MET A 147 0.48 17.81 7.64
C MET A 147 1.96 18.13 7.87
N GLN A 148 2.54 17.72 8.99
CA GLN A 148 3.97 17.91 9.29
C GLN A 148 4.84 16.76 8.75
N GLN A 149 4.31 15.53 8.77
CA GLN A 149 5.03 14.33 8.34
C GLN A 149 5.10 14.20 6.82
N LEU A 150 4.02 14.53 6.11
CA LEU A 150 3.94 14.31 4.66
C LEU A 150 5.02 15.07 3.85
N PRO A 151 5.36 16.34 4.14
CA PRO A 151 6.48 17.01 3.48
C PRO A 151 7.86 16.37 3.72
N LEU A 152 8.05 15.72 4.88
CA LEU A 152 9.28 14.98 5.17
C LEU A 152 9.36 13.72 4.30
N LEU A 153 8.22 13.05 4.09
CA LEU A 153 8.11 11.91 3.17
C LEU A 153 8.33 12.31 1.72
N HIS A 154 7.79 13.46 1.28
CA HIS A 154 8.02 13.96 -0.08
C HIS A 154 9.50 13.98 -0.43
N LYS A 155 10.31 14.51 0.48
CA LYS A 155 11.76 14.57 0.32
C LYS A 155 12.42 13.20 0.42
N ALA A 156 12.05 12.38 1.41
CA ALA A 156 12.71 11.11 1.67
C ALA A 156 12.44 10.07 0.57
N LEU A 157 11.24 10.09 -0.02
CA LEU A 157 10.78 9.14 -1.03
C LEU A 157 10.82 9.73 -2.46
N ASN A 158 11.32 10.96 -2.61
CA ASN A 158 11.36 11.69 -3.89
C ASN A 158 9.98 11.71 -4.59
N MET A 159 8.91 11.91 -3.81
CA MET A 159 7.55 11.81 -4.32
C MET A 159 7.26 12.89 -5.36
N GLN A 160 6.50 12.51 -6.38
CA GLN A 160 5.93 13.41 -7.37
C GLN A 160 4.41 13.46 -7.22
N ALA A 161 3.81 14.58 -7.63
CA ALA A 161 2.36 14.70 -7.68
C ALA A 161 1.81 13.89 -8.88
N VAL A 162 1.44 12.64 -8.61
CA VAL A 162 0.77 11.75 -9.59
C VAL A 162 -0.63 11.43 -9.07
N LEU A 163 -1.63 11.60 -9.92
CA LEU A 163 -3.01 11.30 -9.58
C LEU A 163 -3.30 9.80 -9.80
N PRO A 164 -3.79 9.06 -8.78
CA PRO A 164 -4.37 7.75 -9.01
C PRO A 164 -5.68 7.92 -9.78
N THR A 165 -5.92 7.03 -10.76
CA THR A 165 -7.17 7.01 -11.53
C THR A 165 -7.74 5.61 -11.59
N LEU A 166 -9.07 5.51 -11.62
CA LEU A 166 -9.76 4.23 -11.80
C LEU A 166 -9.40 3.57 -13.12
N GLN A 167 -9.15 4.37 -14.16
CA GLN A 167 -8.67 3.88 -15.44
C GLN A 167 -7.30 3.20 -15.28
N ARG A 168 -6.33 3.83 -14.58
CA ARG A 168 -5.02 3.23 -14.32
C ARG A 168 -5.14 1.95 -13.51
N PHE A 169 -5.97 1.93 -12.47
CA PHE A 169 -6.19 0.72 -11.66
C PHE A 169 -6.82 -0.40 -12.48
N GLY A 170 -7.79 -0.09 -13.34
CA GLY A 170 -8.39 -1.06 -14.26
C GLY A 170 -7.38 -1.66 -15.26
N ASP A 171 -6.44 -0.86 -15.75
CA ASP A 171 -5.39 -1.33 -16.65
C ASP A 171 -4.35 -2.21 -15.93
N LEU A 172 -3.97 -1.84 -14.70
CA LEU A 172 -3.11 -2.65 -13.85
C LEU A 172 -3.77 -3.97 -13.45
N GLN A 173 -5.06 -3.92 -13.07
CA GLN A 173 -5.83 -5.11 -12.72
C GLN A 173 -5.86 -6.08 -13.91
N LYS A 174 -6.21 -5.63 -15.12
CA LYS A 174 -6.18 -6.47 -16.33
C LYS A 174 -4.81 -7.10 -16.57
N LYS A 175 -3.74 -6.36 -16.31
CA LYS A 175 -2.36 -6.79 -16.57
C LYS A 175 -1.87 -7.84 -15.56
N TYR A 176 -2.25 -7.70 -14.28
CA TYR A 176 -1.62 -8.45 -13.19
C TYR A 176 -2.56 -9.39 -12.43
N GLN A 177 -3.89 -9.29 -12.58
CA GLN A 177 -4.86 -10.10 -11.85
C GLN A 177 -4.61 -11.61 -11.99
N ALA A 178 -4.22 -12.07 -13.19
CA ALA A 178 -3.93 -13.49 -13.44
C ALA A 178 -2.70 -14.02 -12.70
N LEU A 179 -1.87 -13.13 -12.12
CA LEU A 179 -0.72 -13.51 -11.29
C LEU A 179 -1.09 -13.61 -9.81
N LEU A 180 -2.21 -13.02 -9.37
CA LEU A 180 -2.63 -13.04 -7.97
C LEU A 180 -3.14 -14.44 -7.58
N ASN A 181 -2.57 -15.01 -6.52
CA ASN A 181 -3.04 -16.26 -5.92
C ASN A 181 -4.10 -15.93 -4.85
N ILE A 182 -5.31 -15.58 -5.30
CA ILE A 182 -6.42 -15.23 -4.41
C ILE A 182 -6.89 -16.50 -3.66
N PRO A 183 -6.96 -16.47 -2.31
CA PRO A 183 -7.54 -17.58 -1.56
C PRO A 183 -9.04 -17.76 -1.91
N PRO A 184 -9.59 -18.98 -1.80
CA PRO A 184 -11.02 -19.18 -1.97
C PRO A 184 -11.79 -18.44 -0.88
N MET A 185 -12.86 -17.72 -1.24
CA MET A 185 -13.76 -17.07 -0.28
C MET A 185 -14.38 -18.12 0.64
N PRO A 186 -14.27 -17.99 1.98
CA PRO A 186 -14.93 -18.90 2.90
C PRO A 186 -16.46 -18.78 2.81
N PRO A 187 -17.22 -19.87 3.06
CA PRO A 187 -18.68 -19.85 3.02
C PRO A 187 -19.33 -18.82 3.96
N GLU A 188 -18.68 -18.51 5.08
CA GLU A 188 -19.11 -17.50 6.05
C GLU A 188 -18.96 -16.04 5.56
N HIS A 189 -18.27 -15.84 4.44
CA HIS A 189 -18.00 -14.53 3.82
C HIS A 189 -18.46 -14.45 2.35
N ALA A 190 -19.19 -15.47 1.85
CA ALA A 190 -19.65 -15.59 0.47
C ALA A 190 -21.10 -15.12 0.26
#